data_AF-A0A658NHH9-F1
#
_entry.id   AF-A0A658NHH9-F1
#
_cell.length_a   1.000
_cell.length_b   1.000
_cell.length_c   1.000
_cell.angle_alpha   90.00
_cell.angle_beta   90.00
_cell.angle_gamma   90.00
#
_symmetry.space_group_name_H-M   'P 1'
#
loop_
_entity.id
_entity.type
_entity.pdbx_description
1 polymer ?
#
loop_
_entity_poly.entity_id
_entity_poly.type
_entity_poly.pdbx_seq_one_letter_code
_entity_poly.pdbx_strand_id
1 'polypeptide(L)' 'MFEASEVKRLIEQGLPCELVVIEGEDGVHFRGIVVSAAFEG' A
#
# COMPACT_ATOMS: atom_id res chain seq x y z
N MET A 1 -5.33 -10.83 -10.76
CA MET A 1 -4.02 -10.15 -10.80
C MET A 1 -4.27 -8.72 -10.38
N PHE A 2 -3.67 -8.28 -9.28
CA PHE A 2 -3.79 -6.91 -8.77
C PHE A 2 -2.44 -6.23 -8.92
N GLU A 3 -2.42 -5.17 -9.72
CA GLU A 3 -1.21 -4.36 -9.91
C GLU A 3 -0.84 -3.66 -8.59
N ALA A 4 0.46 -3.54 -8.32
CA ALA A 4 0.96 -2.85 -7.12
C ALA A 4 0.40 -1.42 -6.98
N SER A 5 0.23 -0.73 -8.11
CA SER A 5 -0.36 0.60 -8.20
C SER A 5 -1.81 0.65 -7.68
N GLU A 6 -2.59 -0.40 -7.94
CA GLU A 6 -3.99 -0.46 -7.51
C GLU A 6 -4.09 -0.77 -6.02
N VAL A 7 -3.20 -1.65 -5.51
CA VAL A 7 -3.08 -1.91 -4.07
C VAL A 7 -2.70 -0.64 -3.32
N LYS A 8 -1.72 0.12 -3.83
CA LYS A 8 -1.33 1.42 -3.25
C LYS A 8 -2.54 2.36 -3.16
N ARG A 9 -3.26 2.52 -4.28
CA ARG A 9 -4.40 3.41 -4.39
C ARG A 9 -5.54 3.05 -3.42
N LEU A 10 -5.79 1.76 -3.20
CA LEU A 10 -6.79 1.29 -2.24
C LEU A 10 -6.40 1.60 -0.80
N ILE A 11 -5.11 1.41 -0.44
CA ILE A 11 -4.60 1.74 0.89
C ILE A 11 -4.72 3.25 1.15
N GLU A 12 -4.33 4.08 0.19
CA GLU A 12 -4.42 5.55 0.30
C GLU A 12 -5.87 6.06 0.43
N GLN A 13 -6.86 5.35 -0.13
CA GLN A 13 -8.27 5.69 0.02
C GLN A 13 -8.86 5.24 1.35
N GLY A 14 -8.39 4.11 1.88
CA GLY A 14 -8.93 3.50 3.10
C GLY A 14 -8.31 4.00 4.38
N LEU A 15 -7.12 4.61 4.32
CA LEU A 15 -6.35 4.99 5.50
C LEU A 15 -5.62 6.32 5.26
N PRO A 16 -5.63 7.26 6.23
CA PRO A 16 -4.78 8.44 6.16
C PRO A 16 -3.32 8.00 6.30
N CYS A 17 -2.60 7.92 5.18
CA CYS A 17 -1.21 7.48 5.14
C CYS A 17 -0.28 8.66 4.84
N GLU A 18 0.85 8.69 5.52
CA GLU A 18 1.93 9.66 5.28
C GLU A 18 2.89 9.16 4.19
N LEU A 19 3.08 7.83 4.13
CA LEU A 19 3.84 7.17 3.07
C LEU A 19 3.18 5.83 2.72
N VAL A 20 2.98 5.58 1.42
CA VAL A 20 2.58 4.28 0.90
C VAL A 20 3.45 3.92 -0.30
N VAL A 21 4.26 2.87 -0.14
CA VAL A 21 5.10 2.29 -1.20
C VAL A 21 4.72 0.84 -1.35
N ILE A 22 4.26 0.44 -2.54
CA ILE A 22 3.95 -0.95 -2.87
C ILE A 22 4.76 -1.32 -4.11
N GLU A 23 5.48 -2.43 -4.03
CA GLU A 23 6.33 -3.00 -5.08
C GLU A 23 5.89 -4.43 -5.36
N GLY A 24 5.79 -4.78 -6.63
CA GLY A 24 5.40 -6.13 -7.07
C GLY A 24 5.20 -6.15 -8.58
N GLU A 25 5.85 -7.09 -9.27
CA GLU A 25 5.90 -7.16 -10.73
C GLU A 25 5.02 -8.28 -11.31
N ASP A 26 4.64 -9.27 -10.48
CA ASP A 26 3.87 -10.44 -10.92
C ASP A 26 2.36 -10.29 -10.70
N GLY A 27 1.91 -9.15 -10.16
CA GLY A 27 0.49 -8.86 -9.85
C GLY A 27 -0.20 -9.87 -8.92
N VAL A 28 0.59 -10.66 -8.19
CA VAL A 28 0.16 -11.70 -7.24
C VAL A 28 0.89 -11.54 -5.92
N HIS A 29 2.22 -11.45 -5.95
CA HIS A 29 3.03 -11.14 -4.77
C HIS A 29 3.44 -9.68 -4.80
N PHE A 30 3.21 -8.98 -3.69
CA PHE A 30 3.67 -7.62 -3.51
C PHE A 30 4.25 -7.45 -2.11
N ARG A 31 5.17 -6.50 -1.99
CA ARG A 31 5.75 -6.04 -0.73
C ARG A 31 5.52 -4.55 -0.65
N GLY A 32 5.31 -4.03 0.55
CA GLY A 32 5.14 -2.60 0.71
C GLY A 32 5.47 -2.09 2.09
N ILE A 33 5.64 -0.77 2.16
CA ILE A 33 5.82 0.00 3.39
C ILE A 33 4.66 0.97 3.46
N VAL A 34 3.94 0.95 4.58
CA VAL A 34 2.86 1.87 4.88
C VAL A 34 3.18 2.57 6.19
N VAL A 35 3.28 3.90 6.15
CA VAL A 35 3.47 4.76 7.33
C VAL A 35 2.21 5.55 7.51
N SER A 36 1.58 5.41 8.68
CA SER A 36 0.35 6.11 9.05
C SER A 36 0.30 6.29 10.56
N ALA A 37 -0.18 7.44 11.00
CA ALA A 37 -0.49 7.69 12.41
C ALA A 37 -1.54 6.71 12.98
N ALA A 38 -2.33 6.05 12.11
CA ALA A 38 -3.29 5.04 12.54
C ALA A 38 -2.64 3.77 13.11
N PHE A 39 -1.34 3.55 12.88
CA PHE A 39 -0.58 2.44 13.45
C PHE A 39 0.16 2.80 14.75
N GLU A 40 0.05 4.05 15.22
CA GLU A 40 0.72 4.50 16.45
C GLU A 40 0.10 3.81 17.69
N GLY A 41 0.93 3.12 18.47
CA GLY A 41 0.59 2.35 19.67
C GLY A 41 1.65 1.34 20.04
#